data_AF-A0A353FJZ3-F1
#
_entry.id   AF-A0A353FJZ3-F1
#
_cell.length_a   1.000
_cell.length_b   1.000
_cell.length_c   1.000
_cell.angle_alpha   90.00
_cell.angle_beta   90.00
_cell.angle_gamma   90.00
#
_symmetry.space_group_name_H-M   'P 1'
#
loop_
_entity.id
_entity.type
_entity.pdbx_description
1 polymer ?
#
loop_
_entity_poly.entity_id
_entity_poly.type
_entity_poly.pdbx_seq_one_letter_code
_entity_poly.pdbx_strand_id
1 'polypeptide(L)'
;VFAIPVNLVLNVLLLPKFGAPGAGYATAVALTLQCVVLIWGGNLGVPFKWTRLPKLFAPGLTAGAAALFCVKFLGGTASTPLGLILCIAAGVVVAIFVTRLLLPGEWFHLRRHLARKGS
;
A
#
# COMPACT_ATOMS: atom_id res chain seq x y z
N VAL A 1 19.70 -7.48 -6.16
CA VAL A 1 20.76 -8.11 -5.32
C VAL A 1 21.18 -7.21 -4.15
N PHE A 2 21.22 -5.87 -4.32
CA PHE A 2 21.53 -4.91 -3.23
C PHE A 2 20.52 -4.87 -2.07
N ALA A 3 19.27 -5.29 -2.27
CA ALA A 3 18.24 -5.23 -1.23
C ALA A 3 18.50 -6.18 -0.05
N ILE A 4 19.13 -7.33 -0.30
CA ILE A 4 19.40 -8.38 0.70
C ILE A 4 20.38 -7.89 1.78
N PRO A 5 21.59 -7.38 1.44
CA PRO A 5 22.52 -6.89 2.45
C PRO A 5 21.98 -5.66 3.20
N VAL A 6 21.26 -4.76 2.52
CA VAL A 6 20.63 -3.59 3.16
C VAL A 6 19.57 -4.01 4.17
N ASN A 7 18.71 -4.97 3.82
CA ASN A 7 17.70 -5.51 4.74
C ASN A 7 18.36 -6.16 5.96
N LEU A 8 19.44 -6.92 5.76
CA LEU A 8 20.15 -7.59 6.85
C LEU A 8 20.79 -6.58 7.82
N VAL A 9 21.49 -5.57 7.30
CA VAL A 9 22.10 -4.51 8.13
C VAL A 9 21.03 -3.74 8.90
N LEU A 10 19.93 -3.37 8.25
CA LEU A 10 18.84 -2.67 8.92
C LEU A 10 18.16 -3.54 9.98
N ASN A 11 18.00 -4.85 9.74
CA ASN A 11 17.49 -5.77 10.76
C ASN A 11 18.42 -5.81 11.98
N VAL A 12 19.73 -5.94 11.80
CA VAL A 12 20.69 -5.94 12.92
C VAL A 12 20.61 -4.65 13.74
N LEU A 13 20.37 -3.50 13.11
CA LEU A 13 20.29 -2.21 13.78
C LEU A 13 18.93 -1.91 14.43
N LEU A 14 17.83 -2.30 13.78
CA LEU A 14 16.47 -1.92 14.17
C LEU A 14 15.81 -2.96 15.06
N LEU A 15 16.13 -4.24 14.91
CA LEU A 15 15.50 -5.32 15.66
C LEU A 15 15.79 -5.25 17.17
N PRO A 16 17.00 -4.89 17.64
CA PRO A 16 17.24 -4.68 19.07
C PRO A 16 16.52 -3.46 19.65
N LYS A 17 16.22 -2.45 18.82
CA LYS A 17 15.63 -1.18 19.27
C LYS A 17 14.10 -1.18 19.21
N PHE A 18 13.52 -1.87 18.23
CA PHE A 18 12.09 -1.79 17.91
C PHE A 18 11.40 -3.16 17.85
N GLY A 19 12.12 -4.27 18.09
CA GLY A 19 11.56 -5.62 18.05
C GLY A 19 11.03 -6.01 16.67
N ALA A 20 9.93 -6.78 16.64
CA ALA A 20 9.28 -7.22 15.40
C ALA A 20 8.88 -6.07 14.44
N PRO A 21 8.35 -4.92 14.91
CA PRO A 21 8.15 -3.73 14.06
C PRO A 21 9.42 -3.27 13.33
N GLY A 22 10.59 -3.34 13.98
CA GLY A 22 11.88 -2.99 13.41
C GLY A 22 12.23 -3.78 12.15
N ALA A 23 11.89 -5.07 12.14
CA ALA A 23 12.09 -5.94 10.97
C ALA A 23 11.17 -5.58 9.79
N GLY A 24 9.94 -5.16 10.11
CA GLY A 24 8.99 -4.63 9.12
C GLY A 24 9.53 -3.37 8.43
N TYR A 25 10.06 -2.42 9.22
CA TYR A 25 10.67 -1.21 8.67
C TYR A 25 11.89 -1.49 7.81
N ALA A 26 12.79 -2.39 8.25
CA ALA A 26 13.95 -2.81 7.47
C ALA A 26 13.55 -3.36 6.08
N THR A 27 12.51 -4.19 6.05
CA THR A 27 12.00 -4.80 4.82
C THR A 27 11.39 -3.76 3.90
N ALA A 28 10.59 -2.83 4.43
CA ALA A 28 9.99 -1.75 3.65
C ALA A 28 11.06 -0.87 3.00
N VAL A 29 12.12 -0.53 3.73
CA VAL A 29 13.22 0.29 3.21
C VAL A 29 14.00 -0.45 2.13
N ALA A 30 14.34 -1.72 2.35
CA ALA A 30 15.06 -2.54 1.38
C ALA A 30 14.29 -2.74 0.06
N LEU A 31 12.97 -2.98 0.13
CA LEU A 31 12.10 -3.07 -1.05
C LEU A 31 12.00 -1.73 -1.78
N THR A 32 11.87 -0.62 -1.04
CA THR A 32 11.83 0.72 -1.64
C THR A 32 13.11 1.02 -2.43
N LEU A 33 14.28 0.72 -1.84
CA LEU A 33 15.57 0.84 -2.52
C LEU A 33 15.66 -0.06 -3.75
N GLN A 34 15.18 -1.31 -3.66
CA GLN A 34 15.15 -2.21 -4.81
C GLN A 34 14.29 -1.68 -5.96
N CYS A 35 13.13 -1.08 -5.65
CA CYS A 35 12.28 -0.42 -6.63
C CYS A 35 12.96 0.79 -7.28
N VAL A 36 13.63 1.64 -6.49
CA VAL A 36 14.37 2.81 -7.02
C VAL A 36 15.47 2.36 -7.97
N VAL A 37 16.27 1.36 -7.58
CA VAL A 37 17.33 0.81 -8.42
C VAL A 37 16.77 0.18 -9.70
N LEU A 38 15.61 -0.46 -9.65
CA LEU A 38 14.96 -1.00 -10.85
C LEU A 38 14.44 0.11 -11.78
N ILE A 39 13.89 1.19 -11.23
CA ILE A 39 13.41 2.34 -12.01
C ILE A 39 14.59 3.09 -12.66
N TRP A 40 15.72 3.21 -11.96
CA TRP A 40 16.90 3.94 -12.45
C TRP A 40 17.84 3.10 -13.32
N GLY A 41 18.07 1.85 -12.96
CA GLY A 41 18.98 0.94 -13.65
C GLY A 41 18.29 0.07 -14.71
N GLY A 42 16.96 -0.01 -14.69
CA GLY A 42 16.18 -0.84 -15.60
C GLY A 42 15.49 -0.01 -16.67
N ASN A 43 15.77 -0.37 -17.92
CA ASN A 43 14.95 -0.12 -19.09
C ASN A 43 13.58 -0.82 -18.92
N LEU A 44 12.80 -0.41 -17.92
CA LEU A 44 11.57 -1.06 -17.49
C LEU A 44 10.48 -0.97 -18.57
N GLY A 45 10.71 -0.24 -19.68
CA GLY A 45 9.76 -0.07 -20.78
C GLY A 45 8.46 0.64 -20.39
N VAL A 46 8.26 0.94 -19.10
CA VAL A 46 7.07 1.59 -18.57
C VAL A 46 7.39 3.06 -18.33
N PRO A 47 6.73 4.01 -19.02
CA PRO A 47 6.94 5.43 -18.79
C PRO A 47 6.42 5.80 -17.39
N PHE A 48 7.34 6.03 -16.46
CA PHE A 48 7.01 6.45 -15.10
C PHE A 48 6.49 7.90 -15.12
N LYS A 49 5.17 8.06 -15.12
CA LYS A 49 4.51 9.38 -15.17
C LYS A 49 4.37 9.94 -13.75
N TRP A 50 5.32 10.77 -13.33
CA TRP A 50 5.27 11.50 -12.06
C TRP A 50 3.95 12.25 -11.83
N THR A 51 3.31 12.73 -12.90
CA THR A 51 2.00 13.40 -12.85
C THR A 51 0.84 12.50 -12.43
N ARG A 52 0.97 11.17 -12.55
CA ARG A 52 -0.04 10.19 -12.10
C ARG A 52 0.17 9.73 -10.66
N LEU A 53 1.36 9.94 -10.12
CA LEU A 53 1.75 9.49 -8.79
C LEU A 53 0.78 9.99 -7.70
N PRO A 54 0.40 11.28 -7.63
CA PRO A 54 -0.53 11.76 -6.60
C PRO A 54 -1.91 11.09 -6.68
N LYS A 55 -2.40 10.84 -7.90
CA LYS A 55 -3.70 10.19 -8.13
C LYS A 55 -3.69 8.71 -7.73
N LEU A 56 -2.54 8.03 -7.81
CA LEU A 56 -2.34 6.66 -7.35
C LEU A 56 -2.22 6.56 -5.82
N PHE A 57 -1.63 7.56 -5.17
CA PHE A 57 -1.50 7.59 -3.71
C PHE A 57 -2.81 7.99 -3.00
N ALA A 58 -3.64 8.84 -3.61
CA ALA A 58 -4.86 9.36 -3.00
C ALA A 58 -5.84 8.28 -2.48
N PRO A 59 -6.17 7.20 -3.23
CA PRO A 59 -7.00 6.12 -2.71
C PRO A 59 -6.40 5.43 -1.48
N GLY A 60 -5.08 5.22 -1.46
CA GLY A 60 -4.39 4.61 -0.32
C GLY A 60 -4.41 5.50 0.93
N LEU A 61 -4.13 6.79 0.76
CA LEU A 61 -4.14 7.77 1.86
C LEU A 61 -5.56 7.93 2.45
N THR A 62 -6.57 8.06 1.60
CA THR A 62 -7.96 8.19 2.02
C THR A 62 -8.49 6.92 2.70
N ALA A 63 -8.09 5.74 2.23
CA ALA A 63 -8.39 4.47 2.90
C ALA A 63 -7.75 4.38 4.29
N GLY A 64 -6.48 4.80 4.42
CA GLY A 64 -5.80 4.88 5.71
C GLY A 64 -6.49 5.86 6.68
N ALA A 65 -6.89 7.03 6.18
CA ALA A 65 -7.64 8.01 6.97
C ALA A 65 -9.01 7.46 7.43
N ALA A 66 -9.72 6.75 6.55
CA ALA A 66 -11.00 6.12 6.86
C ALA A 66 -10.85 5.01 7.92
N ALA A 67 -9.82 4.17 7.79
CA ALA A 67 -9.51 3.15 8.78
C ALA A 67 -9.17 3.77 10.15
N LEU A 68 -8.37 4.85 10.18
CA LEU A 68 -8.05 5.57 11.41
C LEU A 68 -9.28 6.21 12.05
N PHE A 69 -10.18 6.78 11.25
CA PHE A 69 -11.45 7.30 11.74
C PHE A 69 -12.31 6.19 12.35
N CYS A 70 -12.38 5.03 11.68
CA CYS A 70 -13.11 3.86 12.16
C CYS A 70 -12.53 3.35 13.50
N VAL A 71 -11.20 3.26 13.61
CA VAL A 71 -10.52 2.90 14.86
C VAL A 71 -10.86 3.89 15.99
N LYS A 72 -10.82 5.20 15.71
CA LYS A 72 -11.19 6.22 16.70
C LYS A 72 -12.66 6.13 17.13
N PHE A 73 -13.55 5.79 16.21
CA PHE A 73 -14.98 5.65 16.49
C PHE A 73 -15.31 4.39 17.29
N LEU A 74 -14.67 3.26 16.97
CA LEU A 74 -14.89 1.98 17.67
C LEU A 74 -14.16 1.89 19.02
N GLY A 75 -13.13 2.71 19.24
CA GLY A 75 -12.34 2.71 20.47
C GLY A 75 -11.72 1.34 20.76
N GLY A 76 -11.87 0.85 21.98
CA GLY A 76 -11.34 -0.48 22.40
C GLY A 76 -11.93 -1.66 21.63
N THR A 77 -13.07 -1.49 20.96
CA THR A 77 -13.68 -2.54 20.13
C THR A 77 -12.90 -2.76 18.83
N ALA A 78 -12.06 -1.80 18.41
CA ALA A 78 -11.27 -1.90 17.18
C ALA A 78 -10.24 -3.05 17.21
N SER A 79 -9.77 -3.45 18.39
CA SER A 79 -8.85 -4.59 18.57
C SER A 79 -9.54 -5.96 18.57
N THR A 80 -10.87 -6.00 18.47
CA THR A 80 -11.61 -7.25 18.30
C THR A 80 -11.55 -7.73 16.83
N PRO A 81 -11.70 -9.03 16.55
CA PRO A 81 -11.74 -9.53 15.17
C PRO A 81 -12.81 -8.84 14.31
N LEU A 82 -13.99 -8.57 14.88
CA LEU A 82 -15.07 -7.85 14.20
C LEU A 82 -14.71 -6.38 13.96
N GLY A 83 -14.08 -5.72 14.95
CA GLY A 83 -13.60 -4.35 14.81
C GLY A 83 -12.56 -4.20 13.68
N LEU A 84 -11.64 -5.16 13.57
CA LEU A 84 -10.68 -5.22 12.48
C LEU A 84 -11.35 -5.38 11.12
N ILE A 85 -12.31 -6.30 10.98
CA ILE A 85 -13.06 -6.51 9.74
C ILE A 85 -13.78 -5.21 9.32
N LEU A 86 -14.42 -4.53 10.27
CA LEU A 86 -15.10 -3.26 10.00
C LEU A 86 -14.14 -2.16 9.56
N CYS A 87 -12.96 -2.05 10.18
CA CYS A 87 -11.95 -1.07 9.78
C CYS A 87 -11.40 -1.34 8.38
N ILE A 88 -11.16 -2.62 8.04
CA ILE A 88 -10.72 -3.03 6.70
C ILE A 88 -11.83 -2.71 5.67
N ALA A 89 -13.07 -3.09 5.97
CA ALA A 89 -14.21 -2.85 5.08
C ALA A 89 -14.40 -1.34 4.82
N ALA A 90 -14.32 -0.49 5.86
CA ALA A 90 -14.39 0.95 5.73
C ALA A 90 -13.29 1.51 4.81
N GLY A 91 -12.04 1.08 5.03
CA GLY A 91 -10.91 1.48 4.20
C GLY A 91 -11.07 1.05 2.73
N VAL A 92 -11.51 -0.20 2.49
CA VAL A 92 -11.74 -0.73 1.14
C VAL A 92 -12.85 0.02 0.41
N VAL A 93 -13.97 0.30 1.08
CA VAL A 93 -15.09 1.06 0.50
C VAL A 93 -14.65 2.45 0.08
N VAL A 94 -13.91 3.16 0.93
CA VAL A 94 -13.38 4.50 0.62
C VAL A 94 -12.36 4.44 -0.50
N ALA A 95 -11.43 3.48 -0.48
CA ALA A 95 -10.47 3.28 -1.57
C ALA A 95 -11.18 3.10 -2.92
N ILE A 96 -12.21 2.25 -2.97
CA ILE A 96 -12.98 1.98 -4.19
C ILE A 96 -13.68 3.25 -4.66
N PHE A 97 -14.32 3.99 -3.75
CA PHE A 97 -15.02 5.22 -4.07
C PHE A 97 -14.07 6.28 -4.63
N VAL A 98 -12.94 6.52 -3.96
CA VAL A 98 -11.93 7.51 -4.38
C VAL A 98 -11.25 7.09 -5.69
N THR A 99 -10.99 5.80 -5.88
CA THR A 99 -10.45 5.26 -7.15
C THR A 99 -11.44 5.48 -8.30
N ARG A 100 -12.74 5.26 -8.07
CA ARG A 100 -13.78 5.54 -9.09
C ARG A 100 -13.83 7.01 -9.47
N LEU A 101 -13.63 7.90 -8.50
CA LEU A 101 -13.71 9.35 -8.71
C LEU A 101 -12.46 9.91 -9.39
N LEU A 102 -11.27 9.46 -8.99
CA LEU A 102 -9.99 10.00 -9.50
C LEU A 102 -9.47 9.28 -10.75
N LEU A 103 -9.80 8.00 -10.93
CA LEU A 103 -9.28 7.12 -11.99
C LEU A 103 -10.42 6.33 -12.71
N PRO A 104 -11.46 7.01 -13.23
CA PRO A 104 -12.64 6.35 -13.80
C PRO A 104 -12.34 5.47 -15.01
N GLY A 105 -11.41 5.89 -15.88
CA GLY A 105 -11.02 5.13 -17.07
C GLY A 105 -10.33 3.81 -16.72
N GLU A 106 -9.37 3.85 -15.79
CA GLU A 106 -8.61 2.67 -15.35
C GLU A 106 -9.52 1.66 -14.63
N TRP A 107 -10.44 2.17 -13.80
CA TRP A 107 -11.47 1.34 -13.15
C TRP A 107 -12.37 0.62 -14.16
N PHE A 108 -12.76 1.31 -15.23
CA PHE A 108 -13.61 0.74 -16.27
C PHE A 108 -12.87 -0.32 -17.11
N HIS A 109 -11.60 -0.07 -17.44
CA HIS A 109 -10.74 -1.05 -18.10
C HIS A 109 -10.55 -2.30 -17.23
N LEU A 110 -10.28 -2.13 -15.93
CA LEU A 110 -10.15 -3.23 -14.97
C LEU A 110 -11.43 -4.06 -14.90
N ARG A 111 -12.60 -3.44 -14.76
CA ARG A 111 -13.89 -4.16 -14.72
C ARG A 111 -14.18 -4.93 -16.00
N ARG A 112 -13.89 -4.35 -17.17
CA ARG A 112 -14.04 -5.05 -18.46
C ARG A 112 -13.11 -6.26 -18.56
N HIS A 113 -11.88 -6.17 -18.04
CA HIS A 113 -10.94 -7.29 -18.04
C HIS A 113 -11.39 -8.41 -17.09
N LEU A 114 -11.83 -8.05 -15.88
CA LEU A 114 -12.35 -9.03 -14.92
C LEU A 114 -13.61 -9.73 -15.41
N ALA A 115 -14.53 -8.98 -16.05
CA ALA A 115 -15.75 -9.55 -16.63
C ALA A 115 -15.47 -10.54 -17.78
N ARG A 116 -14.37 -10.37 -18.52
CA ARG A 116 -13.97 -11.28 -19.62
C ARG A 116 -13.22 -12.52 -19.15
N LYS A 117 -12.57 -12.48 -17.98
CA LYS A 117 -11.87 -13.63 -17.38
C LYS A 117 -12.77 -14.52 -16.52
N GLY A 118 -13.95 -14.02 -16.16
CA GLY A 118 -14.95 -14.76 -15.38
C GLY A 118 -16.04 -15.45 -16.23
N SER A 119 -15.87 -15.49 -17.56
CA SER A 119 -16.69 -16.24 -18.51
C SER A 119 -15.83 -17.30 -19.18
#